data_AF-A0A8T6VQY0-F1
#
_entry.id   AF-A0A8T6VQY0-F1
#
_cell.length_a   1.000
_cell.length_b   1.000
_cell.length_c   1.000
_cell.angle_alpha   90.00
_cell.angle_beta   90.00
_cell.angle_gamma   90.00
#
_symmetry.space_group_name_H-M   'P 1'
#
loop_
_entity.id
_entity.type
_entity.pdbx_description
1 polymer ?
#
loop_
_entity_poly.entity_id
_entity_poly.type
_entity_poly.pdbx_seq_one_letter_code
_entity_poly.pdbx_strand_id
1 'polypeptide(L)' 'MKIEYDPKHDVLNIEFLSGEAIEESIEIDGIIIDYSDKKKIVSIEILDAGKKTSKDPLDFLDLKIVKEQTKRIKESA' A
#
# COMPACT_ATOMS: atom_id res chain seq x y z
N MET A 1 7.80 -2.59 -0.14
CA MET A 1 6.37 -2.82 0.14
C MET A 1 6.26 -3.50 1.48
N LYS A 2 5.43 -2.94 2.35
CA LYS A 2 5.21 -3.38 3.73
C LYS A 2 3.72 -3.29 4.02
N ILE A 3 3.16 -4.29 4.70
CA ILE A 3 1.75 -4.30 5.11
C ILE A 3 1.74 -4.46 6.63
N GLU A 4 1.06 -3.58 7.34
CA GLU A 4 1.01 -3.55 8.80
C GLU A 4 -0.40 -3.30 9.28
N TYR A 5 -0.87 -4.12 10.21
CA TYR A 5 -2.12 -3.88 10.93
C TYR A 5 -1.79 -3.52 12.38
N ASP A 6 -2.31 -2.38 12.84
CA ASP A 6 -2.31 -1.98 14.24
C ASP A 6 -3.67 -2.33 14.88
N PRO A 7 -3.77 -3.45 15.62
CA PRO A 7 -5.02 -3.87 16.24
C PRO A 7 -5.45 -2.94 17.38
N LYS A 8 -4.56 -2.10 17.93
CA LYS A 8 -4.90 -1.18 19.02
C LYS A 8 -5.73 0.00 18.51
N HIS A 9 -5.41 0.49 17.32
CA HIS A 9 -6.10 1.63 16.69
C HIS A 9 -7.02 1.22 15.55
N ASP A 10 -7.06 -0.07 15.19
CA ASP A 10 -7.83 -0.65 14.09
C ASP A 10 -7.47 -0.04 12.72
N VAL A 11 -6.17 0.01 12.43
CA VAL A 11 -5.62 0.66 11.23
C VAL A 11 -4.78 -0.32 10.43
N LEU A 12 -5.04 -0.41 9.12
CA LEU A 12 -4.23 -1.19 8.17
C LEU A 12 -3.47 -0.25 7.24
N ASN A 13 -2.15 -0.32 7.25
CA ASN A 13 -1.27 0.43 6.36
C ASN A 13 -0.63 -0.48 5.32
N ILE A 14 -0.60 -0.02 4.06
CA ILE A 14 0.11 -0.62 2.94
C ILE A 14 1.09 0.42 2.41
N GLU A 15 2.37 0.26 2.75
CA GLU A 15 3.45 1.14 2.34
C GLU A 15 4.09 0.62 1.04
N PHE A 16 4.18 1.46 0.02
CA PHE A 16 4.75 1.14 -1.28
C PHE A 16 6.20 1.63 -1.39
N LEU A 17 6.45 2.89 -1.02
CA LEU A 17 7.73 3.59 -1.18
C LEU A 17 8.36 3.90 0.18
N SER A 18 9.20 2.99 0.66
CA SER A 18 9.80 3.17 1.98
C SER A 18 10.88 4.25 2.01
N GLY A 19 10.78 5.14 3.00
CA GLY A 19 11.68 6.29 3.16
C GLY A 19 11.37 7.49 2.28
N GLU A 20 10.33 7.44 1.43
CA GLU A 20 9.84 8.61 0.70
C GLU A 20 9.00 9.48 1.66
N ALA A 21 9.21 10.80 1.64
CA ALA A 21 8.44 11.72 2.45
C ALA A 21 7.00 11.88 1.91
N ILE A 22 6.04 12.01 2.83
CA ILE A 22 4.65 12.35 2.52
C ILE A 22 4.55 13.88 2.45
N GLU A 23 4.06 14.38 1.32
CA GLU A 23 3.81 15.81 1.08
C GLU A 23 2.32 16.13 1.22
N GLU A 24 1.45 15.22 0.76
CA GLU A 24 0.00 15.40 0.75
C GLU A 24 -0.69 14.08 1.10
N SER A 25 -1.78 14.16 1.85
CA SER A 25 -2.66 13.03 2.14
C SER A 25 -4.09 13.38 1.70
N ILE A 26 -4.75 12.42 1.04
CA ILE A 26 -6.16 12.53 0.66
C ILE A 26 -6.94 11.47 1.42
N GLU A 27 -7.93 11.89 2.20
CA GLU A 27 -8.86 10.99 2.89
C GLU A 27 -10.18 10.88 2.12
N ILE A 28 -10.62 9.65 1.86
CA ILE A 28 -11.92 9.33 1.26
C ILE A 28 -12.53 8.17 2.04
N ASP A 29 -13.62 8.44 2.74
CA ASP A 29 -14.37 7.45 3.54
C ASP A 29 -13.48 6.59 4.45
N GLY A 30 -12.54 7.22 5.16
CA GLY A 30 -11.60 6.53 6.08
C GLY A 30 -10.51 5.71 5.37
N ILE A 31 -10.31 5.93 4.07
CA ILE A 31 -9.12 5.47 3.33
C ILE A 31 -8.25 6.71 3.08
N ILE A 32 -7.01 6.67 3.53
CA ILE A 32 -6.03 7.74 3.33
C ILE A 32 -5.03 7.28 2.27
N ILE A 33 -4.80 8.12 1.27
CA ILE A 33 -3.78 7.91 0.24
C ILE A 33 -2.73 8.99 0.41
N ASP A 34 -1.50 8.56 0.70
CA ASP A 34 -0.36 9.46 0.89
C ASP A 34 0.44 9.61 -0.40
N TYR A 35 0.73 10.85 -0.74
CA TYR A 35 1.49 11.22 -1.92
C TYR A 35 2.80 11.91 -1.55
N SER A 36 3.85 11.61 -2.30
CA SER A 36 5.09 12.37 -2.24
C SER A 36 5.01 13.67 -3.03
N ASP A 37 6.04 14.50 -2.91
CA ASP A 37 6.24 15.74 -3.68
C ASP A 37 6.08 15.56 -5.20
N LYS A 38 6.40 14.37 -5.71
CA LYS A 38 6.31 13.98 -7.13
C LYS A 38 5.00 13.27 -7.49
N LYS A 39 3.98 13.37 -6.63
CA LYS A 39 2.67 12.70 -6.80
C LYS A 39 2.77 11.18 -6.95
N LYS A 40 3.79 10.56 -6.35
CA LYS A 40 3.86 9.10 -6.23
C LYS A 40 3.09 8.66 -4.99
N ILE A 41 2.41 7.51 -5.07
CA ILE A 41 1.73 6.92 -3.92
C ILE A 41 2.79 6.34 -2.97
N VAL A 42 2.87 6.88 -1.77
CA VAL A 42 3.79 6.44 -0.69
C VAL A 42 3.15 5.30 0.08
N SER A 43 1.92 5.48 0.53
CA SER A 43 1.14 4.54 1.33
C SER A 43 -0.35 4.65 1.08
N ILE A 44 -1.08 3.61 1.45
CA ILE A 44 -2.53 3.63 1.64
C ILE A 44 -2.82 3.14 3.06
N GLU A 45 -3.58 3.93 3.82
CA GLU A 45 -4.03 3.60 5.16
C GLU A 45 -5.56 3.42 5.18
N ILE A 46 -6.04 2.41 5.87
CA ILE A 46 -7.47 2.12 6.06
C ILE A 46 -7.77 2.22 7.55
N LEU A 47 -8.58 3.22 7.91
CA LEU A 47 -9.13 3.40 9.26
C LEU A 47 -10.30 2.45 9.48
N ASP A 48 -10.52 2.03 10.72
CA ASP A 48 -11.53 1.02 11.08
C ASP A 48 -11.41 -0.25 10.22
N ALA A 49 -10.17 -0.69 9.94
CA ALA A 49 -9.89 -1.77 9.00
C ALA A 49 -10.60 -3.08 9.38
N GLY A 50 -10.68 -3.37 10.67
CA GLY A 50 -11.38 -4.51 11.25
C GLY A 50 -12.86 -4.54 10.92
N LYS A 51 -13.49 -3.36 10.88
CA LYS A 51 -14.91 -3.19 10.53
C LYS A 51 -15.14 -3.20 9.02
N LYS A 52 -14.22 -2.61 8.24
CA LYS A 52 -14.35 -2.46 6.78
C LYS A 52 -13.94 -3.73 6.01
N THR A 53 -13.13 -4.60 6.61
CA THR A 53 -12.62 -5.82 5.97
C THR A 53 -12.99 -7.06 6.78
N SER A 54 -12.22 -7.39 7.81
CA SER A 54 -12.43 -8.50 8.73
C SER A 54 -11.74 -8.21 10.06
N LYS A 55 -12.20 -8.82 11.16
CA LYS A 55 -11.73 -8.53 12.53
C LYS A 55 -10.20 -8.59 12.72
N ASP A 56 -9.52 -9.47 11.98
CA ASP A 56 -8.07 -9.49 11.88
C ASP A 56 -7.69 -9.44 10.38
N PRO A 57 -7.48 -8.25 9.81
CA PRO A 57 -7.26 -8.07 8.38
C PRO A 57 -6.07 -8.87 7.82
N LEU A 58 -5.09 -9.23 8.66
CA LEU A 58 -3.91 -9.98 8.23
C LEU A 58 -4.15 -11.49 8.16
N ASP A 59 -5.11 -12.03 8.90
CA ASP A 59 -5.40 -13.48 8.92
C ASP A 59 -5.81 -14.03 7.53
N PHE A 60 -6.37 -13.18 6.67
CA PHE A 60 -6.86 -13.57 5.34
C PHE A 60 -5.95 -13.11 4.20
N LEU A 61 -4.73 -12.66 4.51
CA LEU A 61 -3.84 -12.10 3.50
C LEU A 61 -3.25 -13.20 2.59
N ASP A 62 -3.82 -13.36 1.40
CA ASP A 62 -3.26 -14.18 0.30
C ASP A 62 -2.47 -13.30 -0.67
N LEU A 63 -1.14 -13.44 -0.69
CA LEU A 63 -0.23 -12.66 -1.52
C LEU A 63 0.31 -13.50 -2.68
N LYS A 64 -0.02 -13.10 -3.91
CA LYS A 64 0.62 -13.62 -5.12
C LYS A 64 1.47 -12.55 -5.79
N ILE A 65 2.79 -12.70 -5.73
CA ILE A 65 3.73 -11.82 -6.43
C ILE A 65 3.89 -12.31 -7.87
N VAL A 66 3.33 -11.57 -8.84
CA VAL A 66 3.54 -11.82 -10.28
C VAL A 66 4.41 -10.72 -10.86
N LYS A 67 5.57 -11.09 -11.40
CA LYS A 67 6.43 -10.16 -12.16
C LYS A 67 6.40 -10.57 -13.62
N GLU A 68 5.89 -9.70 -14.48
CA GLU A 68 5.99 -9.89 -15.92
C GLU A 68 7.45 -9.71 -16.35
N GLN A 69 8.03 -10.73 -16.99
CA GLN A 69 9.34 -10.60 -17.61
C GLN A 69 9.17 -9.93 -18.97
N THR A 70 9.42 -8.63 -19.05
CA THR A 70 9.54 -7.97 -20.35
C THR A 70 10.81 -8.50 -21.03
N LYS A 71 10.66 -9.27 -22.13
CA LYS A 71 11.79 -9.66 -22.97
C LYS A 71 12.44 -8.39 -23.52
N ARG A 72 13.61 -8.01 -23.00
CA ARG A 72 14.50 -7.08 -23.70
C ARG A 72 14.93 -7.77 -24.98
N ILE A 73 14.31 -7.40 -26.11
CA ILE A 73 14.89 -7.69 -27.42
C ILE A 73 16.22 -6.92 -27.42
N LYS A 74 17.34 -7.65 -27.33
CA LYS A 74 18.64 -7.07 -27.63
C LYS A 74 18.62 -6.81 -29.12
N GLU A 75 18.52 -5.55 -29.51
CA GLU A 75 18.89 -5.14 -30.86
C GLU A 75 20.38 -5.47 -31.02
N SER A 76 20.66 -6.53 -31.78
CA SER A 76 21.99 -6.85 -32.26
C SER A 76 22.43 -5.75 -33.24
N ALA A 77 23.53 -5.11 -32.88
CA ALA A 77 24.25 -4.08 -33.65
C ALA A 77 24.62 -4.54 -35.07
#